data_AF-A0A5S9MAQ4-F1
#
_entry.id   AF-A0A5S9MAQ4-F1
#
_cell.length_a   1.000
_cell.length_b   1.000
_cell.length_c   1.000
_cell.angle_alpha   90.00
_cell.angle_beta   90.00
_cell.angle_gamma   90.00
#
_symmetry.space_group_name_H-M   'P 1'
#
loop_
_entity.id
_entity.type
_entity.pdbx_description
1 polymer ?
#
loop_
_entity_poly.entity_id
_entity_poly.type
_entity_poly.pdbx_seq_one_letter_code
_entity_poly.pdbx_strand_id
1 'polypeptide(L)'
;MVNSVCGCAGGIARPAAGYSVHYDKRPDQLLTVFAGQDKEATARAREYFEGFPPSSPSFALLKDGKIIKMVERHEIEGHEPMEVVSKLQAAFDEHCEEI
;
A
#
# COMPACT_ATOMS: atom_id res chain seq x y z
N MET A 1 -0.76 3.90 1.61
CA MET A 1 -1.24 3.58 0.23
C MET A 1 -1.03 4.77 -0.71
N VAL A 2 -0.41 4.56 -1.87
CA VAL A 2 -0.43 5.51 -2.98
C VAL A 2 -1.67 5.23 -3.82
N ASN A 3 -2.70 6.06 -3.66
CA ASN A 3 -3.96 5.96 -4.39
C ASN A 3 -3.83 6.47 -5.83
N SER A 4 -4.80 6.14 -6.69
CA SER A 4 -4.84 6.56 -8.10
C SER A 4 -6.27 6.57 -8.64
N VAL A 5 -6.47 7.25 -9.77
CA VAL A 5 -7.75 7.29 -10.49
C VAL A 5 -7.98 6.06 -11.38
N CYS A 6 -6.96 5.22 -11.59
CA CYS A 6 -7.05 4.08 -12.50
C CYS A 6 -7.99 2.97 -12.00
N GLY A 7 -8.47 2.13 -12.93
CA GLY A 7 -9.44 1.07 -12.66
C GLY A 7 -8.98 0.08 -11.58
N CYS A 8 -7.73 -0.36 -11.60
CA CYS A 8 -7.19 -1.27 -10.58
C CYS A 8 -7.13 -0.64 -9.18
N ALA A 9 -7.02 0.69 -9.06
CA ALA A 9 -7.13 1.35 -7.76
C ALA A 9 -8.55 1.28 -7.18
N GLY A 10 -9.58 1.36 -8.03
CA GLY A 10 -10.98 1.20 -7.62
C GLY A 10 -11.42 -0.24 -7.42
N GLY A 11 -11.07 -1.13 -8.35
CA GLY A 11 -11.51 -2.51 -8.32
C GLY A 11 -10.72 -3.40 -7.38
N ILE A 12 -9.46 -3.06 -7.07
CA ILE A 12 -8.54 -3.98 -6.39
C ILE A 12 -7.90 -3.32 -5.17
N ALA A 13 -7.11 -2.25 -5.37
CA ALA A 13 -6.29 -1.69 -4.29
C ALA A 13 -7.14 -1.15 -3.12
N ARG A 14 -8.12 -0.27 -3.37
CA ARG A 14 -8.95 0.30 -2.30
C ARG A 14 -9.74 -0.75 -1.54
N PRO A 15 -10.43 -1.72 -2.19
CA PRO A 15 -11.03 -2.85 -1.49
C PRO A 15 -10.01 -3.65 -0.66
N ALA A 16 -8.85 -3.98 -1.22
CA ALA A 16 -7.81 -4.74 -0.51
C ALA A 16 -7.31 -4.00 0.74
N ALA A 17 -7.09 -2.69 0.65
CA ALA A 17 -6.75 -1.85 1.79
C ALA A 17 -7.85 -1.93 2.86
N GLY A 18 -9.12 -1.75 2.48
CA GLY A 18 -10.27 -1.80 3.38
C GLY A 18 -10.45 -3.15 4.08
N TYR A 19 -10.17 -4.26 3.40
CA TYR A 19 -10.26 -5.59 4.02
C TYR A 19 -9.05 -5.91 4.89
N SER A 20 -7.84 -5.52 4.48
CA SER A 20 -6.59 -5.83 5.21
C SER A 20 -6.52 -5.18 6.60
N VAL A 21 -7.23 -4.06 6.82
CA VAL A 21 -7.17 -3.35 8.11
C VAL A 21 -7.98 -4.03 9.20
N HIS A 22 -8.84 -4.99 8.89
CA HIS A 22 -9.56 -5.77 9.89
C HIS A 22 -8.74 -6.95 10.45
N TYR A 23 -7.45 -7.00 10.14
CA TYR A 23 -6.52 -8.00 10.63
C TYR A 23 -5.91 -7.58 11.97
N ASP A 24 -5.78 -8.51 12.92
CA ASP A 24 -5.34 -8.24 14.30
C ASP A 24 -3.89 -7.74 14.35
N LYS A 25 -3.09 -8.17 13.38
CA LYS A 25 -1.70 -7.76 13.19
C LYS A 25 -1.62 -6.78 12.03
N ARG A 26 -1.58 -5.47 12.30
CA ARG A 26 -1.59 -4.44 11.25
C ARG A 26 -0.76 -3.21 11.67
N PRO A 27 -0.45 -2.28 10.74
CA PRO A 27 0.32 -1.08 11.07
C PRO A 27 -0.46 -0.14 12.00
N ASP A 28 0.26 0.56 12.89
CA ASP A 28 -0.33 1.55 13.81
C ASP A 28 -0.96 2.75 13.09
N GLN A 29 -0.43 3.07 11.91
CA GLN A 29 -0.86 4.21 11.09
C GLN A 29 -1.27 3.76 9.70
N LEU A 30 -2.45 4.21 9.29
CA LEU A 30 -3.02 3.94 7.97
C LEU A 30 -3.15 5.27 7.22
N LEU A 31 -2.21 5.52 6.31
CA LEU A 31 -2.10 6.80 5.59
C LEU A 31 -2.25 6.61 4.08
N THR A 32 -2.67 7.67 3.39
CA THR A 32 -2.75 7.68 1.93
C THR A 32 -2.35 9.00 1.30
N VAL A 33 -1.83 8.93 0.08
CA VAL A 33 -1.59 10.05 -0.83
C VAL A 33 -2.24 9.73 -2.17
N PHE A 34 -2.66 10.74 -2.93
CA PHE A 34 -3.38 10.53 -4.18
C PHE A 34 -2.51 10.89 -5.41
N ALA A 35 -1.96 9.87 -6.08
CA ALA A 35 -1.13 10.08 -7.26
C ALA A 35 -1.93 10.74 -8.40
N GLY A 36 -1.37 11.83 -8.92
CA GLY A 36 -1.96 12.63 -10.00
C GLY A 36 -2.85 13.78 -9.52
N GLN A 37 -3.48 13.64 -8.34
CA GLN A 37 -4.30 14.68 -7.72
C GLN A 37 -3.46 15.51 -6.74
N ASP A 38 -2.90 14.86 -5.72
CA ASP A 38 -2.05 15.48 -4.69
C ASP A 38 -0.57 15.27 -5.05
N LYS A 39 -0.10 15.99 -6.07
CA LYS A 39 1.24 15.78 -6.66
C LYS A 39 2.38 15.97 -5.65
N GLU A 40 2.34 17.05 -4.89
CA GLU A 40 3.39 17.37 -3.91
C GLU A 40 3.40 16.37 -2.75
N ALA A 41 2.24 16.02 -2.21
CA ALA A 41 2.11 15.02 -1.16
C ALA A 41 2.61 13.65 -1.64
N THR A 42 2.26 13.25 -2.86
CA THR A 42 2.72 11.99 -3.45
C THR A 42 4.23 11.99 -3.70
N ALA A 43 4.78 13.09 -4.19
CA ALA A 43 6.22 13.23 -4.40
C ALA A 43 6.98 13.10 -3.08
N ARG A 44 6.55 13.83 -2.03
CA ARG A 44 7.15 13.75 -0.70
C ARG A 44 7.06 12.36 -0.09
N ALA A 45 5.93 11.67 -0.25
CA ALA A 45 5.80 10.29 0.22
C ALA A 45 6.77 9.33 -0.50
N ARG A 46 6.99 9.51 -1.81
CA ARG A 46 7.90 8.67 -2.60
C ARG A 46 9.37 8.80 -2.21
N GLU A 47 9.76 9.91 -1.60
CA GLU A 47 11.12 10.07 -1.05
C GLU A 47 11.43 9.03 0.05
N TYR A 48 10.41 8.48 0.71
CA TYR A 48 10.58 7.42 1.71
C TYR A 48 10.65 6.01 1.10
N PHE A 49 10.31 5.83 -0.19
CA PHE A 49 10.18 4.52 -0.85
C PHE A 49 11.46 4.16 -1.61
N GLU A 50 12.60 4.30 -0.94
CA GLU A 50 13.92 4.07 -1.53
C GLU A 50 14.05 2.66 -2.11
N GLY A 51 14.62 2.55 -3.31
CA GLY A 51 14.82 1.28 -4.00
C GLY A 51 13.63 0.77 -4.82
N PHE A 52 12.45 1.41 -4.74
CA PHE A 52 11.27 1.03 -5.51
C PHE A 52 10.93 2.06 -6.60
N PRO A 53 10.63 1.63 -7.84
CA PRO A 53 10.23 2.55 -8.89
C PRO A 53 8.84 3.16 -8.59
N PRO A 54 8.59 4.43 -8.95
CA PRO A 54 7.33 5.09 -8.68
C PRO A 54 6.19 4.44 -9.49
N SER A 55 5.23 3.83 -8.79
CA SER A 55 4.03 3.24 -9.39
C SER A 55 2.76 3.63 -8.61
N SER A 56 1.59 3.49 -9.24
CA SER A 56 0.28 3.71 -8.60
C SER A 56 -0.84 2.90 -9.28
N PRO A 57 -1.74 2.24 -8.53
CA PRO A 57 -1.76 2.14 -7.08
C PRO A 57 -0.60 1.30 -6.54
N SER A 58 -0.20 1.55 -5.30
CA SER A 58 0.82 0.76 -4.59
C SER A 58 0.68 0.89 -3.07
N PHE A 59 1.20 -0.08 -2.33
CA PHE A 59 1.24 -0.07 -0.87
C PHE A 59 2.67 -0.06 -0.38
N ALA A 60 3.01 0.86 0.51
CA ALA A 60 4.29 0.92 1.19
C ALA A 60 4.05 0.67 2.67
N LEU A 61 4.82 -0.25 3.25
CA LEU A 61 4.90 -0.48 4.68
C LEU A 61 6.19 0.13 5.20
N LEU A 62 6.07 0.99 6.22
CA LEU A 62 7.20 1.73 6.79
C LEU A 62 7.36 1.38 8.26
N LYS A 63 8.60 1.33 8.71
CA LYS A 63 8.98 1.23 10.12
C LYS A 63 10.01 2.32 10.42
N ASP A 64 9.73 3.15 11.43
CA ASP A 64 10.60 4.26 11.84
C ASP A 64 11.01 5.19 10.68
N GLY A 65 10.08 5.46 9.76
CA GLY A 65 10.31 6.31 8.58
C GLY A 65 11.11 5.65 7.47
N LYS A 66 11.42 4.36 7.55
CA LYS A 66 12.11 3.61 6.49
C LYS A 66 11.16 2.60 5.84
N ILE A 67 11.25 2.47 4.52
CA ILE A 67 10.53 1.44 3.78
C ILE A 67 11.06 0.04 4.16
N ILE A 68 10.13 -0.88 4.45
CA ILE A 68 10.46 -2.28 4.75
C ILE A 68 9.88 -3.24 3.71
N LYS A 69 8.71 -2.93 3.16
CA LYS A 69 8.05 -3.72 2.13
C LYS A 69 7.23 -2.82 1.22
N MET A 70 7.14 -3.17 -0.05
CA MET A 70 6.24 -2.53 -0.99
C MET A 70 5.46 -3.59 -1.76
N VAL A 71 4.16 -3.35 -1.98
CA VAL A 71 3.34 -4.07 -2.95
C VAL A 71 3.15 -3.13 -4.14
N GLU A 72 3.80 -3.44 -5.25
CA GLU A 72 3.87 -2.57 -6.42
C GLU A 72 2.63 -2.72 -7.32
N ARG A 73 2.46 -1.78 -8.27
CA ARG A 73 1.32 -1.83 -9.20
C ARG A 73 1.21 -3.17 -9.93
N HIS A 74 2.32 -3.76 -10.37
CA HIS A 74 2.31 -5.02 -11.13
C HIS A 74 1.86 -6.22 -10.29
N GLU A 75 1.88 -6.09 -8.96
CA GLU A 75 1.39 -7.08 -8.01
C GLU A 75 -0.09 -6.87 -7.63
N ILE A 76 -0.68 -5.78 -8.09
CA ILE A 76 -2.08 -5.40 -7.85
C ILE A 76 -2.87 -5.51 -9.15
N GLU A 77 -2.34 -4.97 -10.24
CA GLU A 77 -2.96 -5.02 -11.56
C GLU A 77 -3.06 -6.47 -12.04
N GLY A 78 -4.23 -6.87 -12.51
CA GLY A 78 -4.50 -8.24 -12.97
C GLY A 78 -4.69 -9.28 -11.86
N HIS A 79 -4.70 -8.87 -10.59
CA HIS A 79 -4.92 -9.76 -9.44
C HIS A 79 -6.32 -9.55 -8.84
N GLU A 80 -6.81 -10.55 -8.13
CA GLU A 80 -8.06 -10.42 -7.38
C GLU A 80 -7.84 -9.63 -6.08
N PRO A 81 -8.85 -8.88 -5.58
CA PRO A 81 -8.71 -8.09 -4.36
C PRO A 81 -8.21 -8.91 -3.16
N MET A 82 -8.71 -10.14 -3.00
CA MET A 82 -8.31 -11.02 -1.89
C MET A 82 -6.87 -11.51 -2.00
N GLU A 83 -6.32 -11.65 -3.20
CA GLU A 83 -4.90 -11.99 -3.36
C GLU A 83 -4.01 -10.85 -2.86
N VAL A 84 -4.39 -9.61 -3.16
CA VAL A 84 -3.70 -8.42 -2.65
C VAL A 84 -3.87 -8.30 -1.13
N VAL A 85 -5.03 -8.64 -0.57
CA VAL A 85 -5.22 -8.72 0.90
C VAL A 85 -4.24 -9.70 1.52
N SER A 86 -4.12 -10.92 0.97
CA SER A 86 -3.19 -11.92 1.48
C SER A 86 -1.73 -11.44 1.41
N LYS A 87 -1.34 -10.72 0.36
CA LYS A 87 0.00 -10.10 0.27
C LYS A 87 0.24 -9.06 1.37
N LEU A 88 -0.76 -8.22 1.63
CA LEU A 88 -0.68 -7.21 2.70
C LEU A 88 -0.61 -7.86 4.08
N GLN A 89 -1.48 -8.83 4.36
CA GLN A 89 -1.50 -9.55 5.63
C GLN A 89 -0.20 -10.32 5.87
N ALA A 90 0.36 -10.96 4.84
CA ALA A 90 1.66 -11.62 4.96
C ALA A 90 2.79 -10.62 5.30
N ALA A 91 2.76 -9.41 4.73
CA ALA A 91 3.70 -8.35 5.10
C ALA A 91 3.46 -7.85 6.54
N PHE A 92 2.21 -7.79 6.99
CA PHE A 92 1.91 -7.42 8.37
C PHE A 92 2.36 -8.51 9.36
N ASP A 93 2.18 -9.78 9.01
CA ASP A 93 2.66 -10.91 9.80
C ASP A 93 4.18 -10.89 10.00
N GLU A 94 4.92 -10.44 9.00
CA GLU A 94 6.39 -10.34 9.07
C GLU A 94 6.87 -9.15 9.90
N HIS A 95 6.09 -8.05 9.98
CA HIS A 95 6.62 -6.76 10.39
C HIS A 95 5.82 -5.95 11.43
N CYS A 96 4.55 -6.29 11.65
CA CYS A 96 3.68 -5.62 12.62
C CYS A 96 3.63 -6.41 13.94
N GLU A 97 2.98 -5.84 14.95
CA GLU A 97 2.63 -6.50 16.20
C GLU A 97 1.10 -6.60 16.31
N GLU A 98 0.60 -7.48 17.19
CA GLU A 98 -0.83 -7.61 17.45
C GLU A 98 -1.33 -6.39 18.23
N ILE A 99 -2.51 -5.87 17.88
CA ILE A 99 -3.10 -4.65 18.46
C ILE A 99 -3.85 -4.93 19.77
#